data_AF-A0A6L7UAL6-F1
#
_entry.id   AF-A0A6L7UAL6-F1
#
_cell.length_a   1.000
_cell.length_b   1.000
_cell.length_c   1.000
_cell.angle_alpha   90.00
_cell.angle_beta   90.00
_cell.angle_gamma   90.00
#
_symmetry.space_group_name_H-M   'P 1'
#
loop_
_entity.id
_entity.type
_entity.pdbx_description
1 polymer ?
#
loop_
_entity_poly.entity_id
_entity_poly.type
_entity_poly.pdbx_seq_one_letter_code
_entity_poly.pdbx_strand_id
1 'polypeptide(L)'
;MRTLIFLVLILPAVLAACLVPPMQPEIDPGAPTPQPAADPGPTDGQDRPVVRSDLPDLGPAPEIANTVWINSNRPLRLAELEGKVVLIDMWTFG
;
A
#
# COMPACT_ATOMS: atom_id res chain seq x y z
N MET A 1 35.93 -6.93 -23.87
CA MET A 1 36.53 -6.47 -22.59
C MET A 1 35.56 -5.73 -21.67
N ARG A 2 34.58 -4.94 -22.16
CA ARG A 2 33.53 -4.31 -21.30
C ARG A 2 32.57 -5.30 -20.61
N THR A 3 32.20 -6.41 -21.25
CA THR A 3 31.29 -7.41 -20.68
C THR A 3 31.89 -8.21 -19.50
N LEU A 4 33.21 -8.41 -19.52
CA LEU A 4 33.95 -9.08 -18.43
C LEU A 4 34.09 -8.21 -17.18
N ILE A 5 34.13 -6.88 -17.35
CA ILE A 5 34.15 -5.92 -16.23
C ILE A 5 32.81 -5.91 -15.47
N PHE A 6 31.68 -5.98 -16.19
CA PHE A 6 30.35 -6.04 -15.56
C PHE A 6 30.14 -7.33 -14.74
N LEU A 7 30.65 -8.47 -15.22
CA LEU A 7 30.44 -9.77 -14.55
C LEU A 7 31.38 -9.98 -13.35
N VAL A 8 32.59 -9.43 -13.38
CA VAL A 8 33.60 -9.62 -12.33
C VAL A 8 33.55 -8.57 -11.22
N LEU A 9 33.10 -7.33 -11.50
CA LEU A 9 33.07 -6.26 -10.50
C LEU A 9 31.68 -5.91 -9.98
N ILE A 10 30.61 -6.04 -10.77
CA ILE A 10 29.26 -5.62 -10.34
C ILE A 10 28.48 -6.75 -9.68
N LEU A 11 28.64 -7.99 -10.13
CA LEU A 11 27.97 -9.16 -9.54
C LEU A 11 28.30 -9.38 -8.04
N PRO A 12 29.58 -9.33 -7.59
CA PRO A 12 29.88 -9.52 -6.16
C PRO A 12 29.42 -8.32 -5.30
N ALA A 13 29.36 -7.11 -5.85
CA ALA A 13 28.90 -5.93 -5.12
C ALA A 13 27.38 -5.97 -4.84
N VAL A 14 26.59 -6.44 -5.81
CA VAL A 14 25.13 -6.62 -5.62
C VAL A 14 24.85 -7.77 -4.65
N LEU A 15 25.64 -8.86 -4.71
CA LEU A 15 25.49 -9.99 -3.79
C LEU A 15 25.87 -9.63 -2.33
N ALA A 16 26.87 -8.77 -2.14
CA ALA A 16 27.27 -8.29 -0.81
C ALA A 16 26.25 -7.33 -0.17
N ALA A 17 25.56 -6.51 -0.97
CA ALA A 17 24.52 -5.60 -0.48
C ALA A 17 23.26 -6.33 0.05
N CYS A 18 23.01 -7.57 -0.39
CA CYS A 18 21.92 -8.39 0.14
C CYS A 18 22.25 -9.05 1.49
N LEU A 19 23.52 -9.03 1.93
CA LEU A 19 23.96 -9.72 3.15
C LEU A 19 24.07 -8.82 4.38
N VAL A 20 23.75 -7.53 4.27
CA VAL A 20 23.66 -6.66 5.46
C VAL A 20 22.33 -6.93 6.13
N PRO A 21 22.29 -7.60 7.31
CA PRO A 21 21.05 -7.76 8.04
C PRO A 21 20.54 -6.36 8.42
N PRO A 22 19.21 -6.12 8.40
CA PRO A 22 18.67 -4.88 8.95
C PRO A 22 19.16 -4.76 10.39
N MET A 23 19.71 -3.59 10.77
CA MET A 23 19.95 -3.29 12.18
C MET A 23 18.62 -3.41 12.91
N GLN A 24 18.39 -4.55 13.56
CA GLN A 24 17.25 -4.72 14.43
C GLN A 24 17.55 -3.96 15.72
N PRO A 25 16.60 -3.18 16.25
CA PRO A 25 16.77 -2.59 17.57
C PRO A 25 17.04 -3.71 18.57
N GLU A 26 18.11 -3.59 19.35
CA GLU A 26 18.46 -4.55 20.39
C GLU A 26 17.36 -4.54 21.45
N ILE A 27 16.58 -5.61 21.51
CA ILE A 27 15.55 -5.81 22.51
C ILE A 27 16.27 -6.22 23.80
N ASP A 28 16.38 -5.29 24.76
CA ASP A 28 16.88 -5.58 26.12
C ASP A 28 16.00 -6.68 26.76
N PRO A 29 16.54 -7.89 27.00
CA PRO A 29 15.77 -8.99 27.57
C PRO A 29 15.32 -8.73 29.01
N GLY A 30 15.87 -7.70 29.68
CA GLY A 30 15.51 -7.28 31.03
C GLY A 30 14.53 -6.11 31.09
N ALA A 31 14.21 -5.47 29.95
CA ALA A 31 13.16 -4.45 29.93
C ALA A 31 11.81 -5.12 30.25
N PRO A 32 11.00 -4.57 31.18
CA PRO A 32 9.63 -5.04 31.33
C PRO A 32 8.98 -4.91 29.97
N THR A 33 8.59 -6.04 29.39
CA THR A 33 7.83 -6.04 28.14
C THR A 33 6.70 -5.05 28.32
N PRO A 34 6.51 -4.07 27.43
CA PRO A 34 5.28 -3.28 27.43
C PRO A 34 4.17 -4.31 27.31
N GLN A 35 3.55 -4.66 28.43
CA GLN A 35 2.44 -5.58 28.45
C GLN A 35 1.40 -4.84 27.62
N PRO A 36 0.99 -5.36 26.45
CA PRO A 36 -0.11 -4.78 25.72
C PRO A 36 -1.22 -4.59 26.74
N ALA A 37 -1.66 -3.35 26.94
CA ALA A 37 -2.76 -3.06 27.85
C ALA A 37 -3.81 -4.12 27.56
N ALA A 38 -4.16 -4.92 28.59
CA ALA A 38 -5.02 -6.09 28.42
C ALA A 38 -6.15 -5.68 27.49
N ASP A 39 -6.22 -6.32 26.33
CA ASP A 39 -7.17 -5.95 25.29
C ASP A 39 -8.54 -5.97 25.97
N PRO A 40 -9.25 -4.83 26.11
CA PRO A 40 -10.58 -4.87 26.66
C PRO A 40 -11.33 -5.83 25.73
N GLY A 41 -11.81 -6.94 26.30
CA GLY A 41 -12.48 -7.99 25.53
C GLY A 41 -13.53 -7.38 24.60
N PRO A 42 -13.92 -8.08 23.52
CA PRO A 42 -14.74 -7.50 22.47
C PRO A 42 -15.98 -6.86 23.10
N THR A 43 -16.01 -5.53 23.11
CA THR A 43 -17.14 -4.77 23.59
C THR A 43 -18.26 -5.06 22.59
N ASP A 44 -19.15 -5.97 22.97
CA ASP A 44 -20.35 -6.29 22.22
C ASP A 44 -21.06 -5.00 21.78
N GLY A 45 -21.26 -4.86 20.47
CA GLY A 45 -22.38 -4.13 19.88
C GLY A 45 -22.57 -2.68 20.30
N GLN A 46 -21.51 -1.87 20.41
CA GLN A 46 -21.71 -0.43 20.38
C GLN A 46 -21.97 0.00 18.93
N ASP A 47 -23.26 0.20 18.66
CA ASP A 47 -23.87 0.80 17.48
C ASP A 47 -23.19 2.13 17.15
N ARG A 48 -22.02 2.06 16.50
CA ARG A 48 -21.26 3.24 16.12
C ARG A 48 -22.14 3.98 15.12
N PRO A 49 -22.50 5.26 15.38
CA PRO A 49 -23.34 6.01 14.46
C PRO A 49 -22.69 5.96 13.07
N VAL A 50 -23.38 5.35 12.11
CA VAL A 50 -22.95 5.35 10.72
C VAL A 50 -23.08 6.79 10.26
N VAL A 51 -21.98 7.53 10.28
CA VAL A 51 -21.90 8.88 9.74
C VAL A 51 -22.08 8.74 8.23
N ARG A 52 -23.31 8.96 7.77
CA ARG A 52 -23.63 9.05 6.35
C ARG A 52 -23.22 10.43 5.86
N SER A 53 -22.67 10.52 4.66
CA SER A 53 -22.46 11.83 4.03
C SER A 53 -23.80 12.44 3.66
N ASP A 54 -23.96 13.75 3.83
CA ASP A 54 -25.12 14.51 3.34
C ASP A 54 -25.04 14.76 1.81
N LEU A 55 -24.21 14.01 1.09
CA LEU A 55 -24.06 14.10 -0.36
C LEU A 55 -25.24 13.40 -1.06
N PRO A 56 -25.75 13.97 -2.16
CA PRO A 56 -26.80 13.33 -2.94
C PRO A 56 -26.27 12.05 -3.61
N ASP A 57 -27.12 11.03 -3.66
CA ASP A 57 -26.91 9.86 -4.52
C ASP A 57 -27.30 10.23 -5.95
N LEU A 58 -26.31 10.26 -6.85
CA LEU A 58 -26.50 10.57 -8.27
C LEU A 58 -26.56 9.32 -9.15
N GLY A 59 -26.72 8.15 -8.55
CA GLY A 59 -26.69 6.86 -9.22
C GLY A 59 -25.27 6.32 -9.42
N PRO A 60 -25.13 5.19 -10.13
CA PRO A 60 -23.85 4.53 -10.33
C PRO A 60 -22.92 5.40 -11.18
N ALA A 61 -21.64 5.42 -10.81
CA ALA A 61 -20.61 6.08 -11.59
C ALA A 61 -20.48 5.43 -12.99
N PRO A 62 -20.48 6.20 -14.09
CA PRO A 62 -20.23 5.66 -15.43
C PRO A 62 -18.84 5.03 -15.55
N GLU A 63 -18.73 3.93 -16.30
CA GLU A 63 -17.46 3.20 -16.46
C GLU A 63 -16.38 4.00 -17.22
N ILE A 64 -15.11 3.76 -16.90
CA ILE A 64 -13.95 4.34 -17.58
C ILE A 64 -13.57 3.44 -18.76
N ALA A 65 -13.72 3.95 -19.98
CA ALA A 65 -13.52 3.19 -21.22
C ALA A 65 -12.19 3.48 -21.94
N ASN A 66 -11.18 4.00 -21.21
CA ASN A 66 -9.88 4.35 -21.80
C ASN A 66 -9.10 3.12 -22.27
N THR A 67 -8.40 3.26 -23.40
CA THR A 67 -7.54 2.21 -23.98
C THR A 67 -6.10 2.26 -23.48
N VAL A 68 -5.68 3.40 -22.93
CA VAL A 68 -4.31 3.62 -22.41
C VAL A 68 -4.38 3.89 -20.91
N TRP A 69 -3.51 3.20 -20.19
CA TRP A 69 -3.37 3.29 -18.73
C TRP A 69 -1.90 3.47 -18.36
N ILE A 70 -1.65 4.32 -17.38
CA ILE A 70 -0.33 4.52 -16.78
C ILE A 70 -0.35 4.03 -15.33
N ASN A 71 0.80 3.59 -14.82
CA ASN A 71 0.96 3.05 -13.45
C ASN A 71 0.12 1.81 -13.12
N SER A 72 -0.43 1.13 -14.13
CA SER A 72 -1.16 -0.13 -13.96
C SER A 72 -0.78 -1.11 -15.07
N ASN A 73 -0.72 -2.40 -14.73
CA ASN A 73 -0.43 -3.48 -15.67
C ASN A 73 -1.67 -3.92 -16.48
N ARG A 74 -2.87 -3.49 -16.09
CA ARG A 74 -4.14 -3.80 -16.76
C ARG A 74 -5.10 -2.61 -16.68
N PRO A 75 -6.13 -2.53 -17.55
CA PRO A 75 -7.17 -1.51 -17.42
C PRO A 75 -7.81 -1.55 -16.03
N LEU A 76 -8.02 -0.38 -15.42
CA LEU A 76 -8.75 -0.25 -14.17
C LEU A 76 -10.24 -0.08 -14.48
N ARG A 77 -11.11 -0.82 -13.78
CA ARG A 77 -12.57 -0.75 -13.93
C ARG A 77 -13.20 -0.26 -12.64
N LEU A 78 -14.19 0.63 -12.72
CA LEU A 78 -14.86 1.13 -11.51
C LEU A 78 -15.59 0.01 -10.76
N ALA A 79 -16.15 -0.97 -11.48
CA ALA A 79 -16.78 -2.15 -10.89
C ALA A 79 -15.83 -3.00 -10.01
N GLU A 80 -14.52 -2.88 -10.19
CA GLU A 80 -13.52 -3.61 -9.37
C GLU A 80 -13.08 -2.82 -8.13
N LEU A 81 -13.53 -1.57 -7.99
CA LEU A 81 -13.13 -0.66 -6.90
C LEU A 81 -14.21 -0.48 -5.84
N GLU A 82 -15.27 -1.30 -5.86
CA GLU A 82 -16.32 -1.29 -4.86
C GLU A 82 -15.75 -1.44 -3.43
N GLY A 83 -16.36 -0.72 -2.49
CA GLY A 83 -15.88 -0.65 -1.10
C GLY A 83 -14.71 0.32 -0.89
N LYS A 84 -14.24 1.02 -1.93
CA LYS A 84 -13.26 2.12 -1.83
C LYS A 84 -13.92 3.46 -2.18
N VAL A 85 -13.41 4.52 -1.57
CA VAL A 85 -13.70 5.89 -2.02
C VAL A 85 -12.76 6.21 -3.19
N VAL A 86 -13.32 6.59 -4.33
CA VAL A 86 -12.56 6.84 -5.58
C VAL A 86 -12.72 8.32 -5.99
N LEU A 87 -11.61 8.96 -6.35
CA LEU A 87 -11.57 10.30 -6.93
C LEU A 87 -11.25 10.20 -8.42
N ILE A 88 -12.04 10.85 -9.25
CA ILE A 88 -11.77 11.02 -10.68
C ILE A 88 -11.29 12.46 -10.89
N ASP A 89 -10.08 12.61 -11.42
CA ASP A 89 -9.45 13.90 -11.67
C ASP A 89 -9.13 14.07 -13.16
N MET A 90 -9.59 15.17 -13.75
CA MET A 90 -9.45 15.49 -15.18
C MET A 90 -8.43 16.61 -15.35
N TRP A 91 -7.25 16.29 -15.89
CA TRP A 91 -6.12 17.22 -15.98
C TRP A 91 -5.37 17.12 -17.32
N THR A 92 -4.48 18.09 -17.59
CA THR A 92 -3.60 18.12 -18.77
C THR A 92 -2.16 18.45 -18.36
N PHE A 93 -1.16 18.05 -19.16
CA PHE A 93 0.26 18.13 -18.79
C PHE A 93 0.96 19.48 -19.00
N GLY A 94 0.30 20.46 -19.63
CA GLY A 94 0.88 21.78 -19.93
C GLY A 94 1.65 21.83 -21.25
#